data_AF-A0A3N9U2F3-F1
#
_entry.id   AF-A0A3N9U2F3-F1
#
_cell.length_a   1.000
_cell.length_b   1.000
_cell.length_c   1.000
_cell.angle_alpha   90.00
_cell.angle_beta   90.00
_cell.angle_gamma   90.00
#
_symmetry.space_group_name_H-M   'P 1'
#
loop_
_entity.id
_entity.type
_entity.pdbx_description
1 polymer ?
#
loop_
_entity_poly.entity_id
_entity_poly.type
_entity_poly.pdbx_seq_one_letter_code
_entity_poly.pdbx_strand_id
1 'polypeptide(L)'
;MDATLHGHFIDDLEDLETAEDFLNYFNIEFDAKLVRVKRIQLLRMYEKLLSHDADNASYESHKQALCTAYKQITLGRELAFEGGGCHGCTDCSD
;
A
#
# COMPACT_ATOMS: atom_id res chain seq x y z
N MET A 1 -6.65 31.28 9.92
CA MET A 1 -6.50 29.91 10.42
C MET A 1 -7.06 29.02 9.33
N ASP A 2 -6.22 28.41 8.47
CA ASP A 2 -6.48 27.15 7.73
C ASP A 2 -5.37 26.88 6.67
N ALA A 3 -4.11 26.81 7.09
CA ALA A 3 -3.01 26.43 6.18
C ALA A 3 -2.15 25.28 6.75
N THR A 4 -2.58 24.69 7.87
CA THR A 4 -1.78 23.73 8.63
C THR A 4 -2.17 22.28 8.32
N LEU A 5 -3.22 22.03 7.54
CA LEU A 5 -3.76 20.69 7.37
C LEU A 5 -2.98 19.83 6.36
N HIS A 6 -2.19 20.43 5.48
CA HIS A 6 -1.51 19.69 4.41
C HIS A 6 -0.18 19.05 4.86
N GLY A 7 0.45 19.53 5.94
CA GLY A 7 1.70 18.97 6.46
C GLY A 7 1.51 17.87 7.50
N HIS A 8 0.39 17.89 8.23
CA HIS A 8 0.16 16.98 9.35
C HIS A 8 0.07 15.52 8.90
N PHE A 9 -0.53 15.26 7.73
CA PHE A 9 -0.73 13.88 7.29
C PHE A 9 0.57 13.15 6.92
N ILE A 10 1.58 13.84 6.36
CA ILE A 10 2.85 13.19 6.03
C ILE A 10 3.61 12.87 7.32
N ASP A 11 3.60 13.79 8.28
CA ASP A 11 4.19 13.59 9.61
C ASP A 11 3.55 12.40 10.34
N ASP A 12 2.20 12.30 10.32
CA ASP A 12 1.49 11.11 10.81
C ASP A 12 1.96 9.86 10.08
N LEU A 13 2.02 9.87 8.72
CA LEU A 13 2.44 8.72 7.91
C LEU A 13 3.89 8.28 8.17
N GLU A 14 4.78 9.22 8.52
CA GLU A 14 6.16 8.94 8.90
C GLU A 14 6.27 8.31 10.30
N ASP A 15 5.33 8.63 11.21
CA ASP A 15 5.20 7.97 12.51
C ASP A 15 4.64 6.53 12.38
N LEU A 16 3.88 6.26 11.30
CA LEU A 16 3.35 4.91 11.05
C LEU A 16 4.45 3.95 10.56
N GLU A 17 4.96 3.11 11.45
CA GLU A 17 6.03 2.15 11.11
C GLU A 17 5.50 0.83 10.53
N THR A 18 4.20 0.55 10.64
CA THR A 18 3.64 -0.78 10.35
C THR A 18 2.42 -0.72 9.42
N ALA A 19 2.31 -1.71 8.53
CA ALA A 19 1.14 -1.96 7.67
C ALA A 19 -0.23 -1.86 8.39
N GLU A 20 -0.32 -2.41 9.61
CA GLU A 20 -1.53 -2.34 10.45
C GLU A 20 -1.86 -0.91 10.85
N ASP A 21 -0.84 -0.10 11.09
CA ASP A 21 -0.94 1.28 11.53
C ASP A 21 -1.40 2.20 10.40
N PHE A 22 -0.85 2.01 9.19
CA PHE A 22 -1.39 2.61 7.97
C PHE A 22 -2.89 2.32 7.80
N LEU A 23 -3.27 1.04 7.85
CA LEU A 23 -4.67 0.66 7.64
C LEU A 23 -5.61 1.23 8.72
N ASN A 24 -5.17 1.26 9.98
CA ASN A 24 -5.90 1.90 11.08
C ASN A 24 -6.05 3.41 10.88
N TYR A 25 -4.96 4.10 10.52
CA TYR A 25 -4.97 5.53 10.27
C TYR A 25 -5.99 5.92 9.19
N PHE A 26 -6.02 5.16 8.09
CA PHE A 26 -7.00 5.36 7.00
C PHE A 26 -8.41 4.83 7.32
N ASN A 27 -8.65 4.26 8.50
CA ASN A 27 -9.90 3.61 8.90
C ASN A 27 -10.37 2.55 7.89
N ILE A 28 -9.43 1.77 7.36
CA ILE A 28 -9.72 0.65 6.45
C ILE A 28 -9.99 -0.57 7.31
N GLU A 29 -11.05 -1.32 7.03
CA GLU A 29 -11.33 -2.56 7.74
C GLU A 29 -10.36 -3.65 7.25
N PHE A 30 -9.56 -4.21 8.16
CA PHE A 30 -8.57 -5.22 7.83
C PHE A 30 -8.50 -6.37 8.84
N ASP A 31 -8.04 -7.53 8.37
CA ASP A 31 -7.77 -8.68 9.22
C ASP A 31 -6.32 -8.63 9.71
N ALA A 32 -6.12 -8.33 11.00
CA ALA A 32 -4.80 -8.19 11.60
C ALA A 32 -3.92 -9.45 11.44
N LYS A 33 -4.52 -10.66 11.40
CA LYS A 33 -3.78 -11.91 11.20
C LYS A 33 -3.27 -11.99 9.77
N LEU A 34 -4.11 -11.67 8.79
CA LEU A 34 -3.72 -11.63 7.38
C LEU A 34 -2.66 -10.55 7.14
N VAL A 35 -2.86 -9.34 7.67
CA VAL A 35 -1.89 -8.23 7.54
C VAL A 35 -0.57 -8.59 8.20
N ARG A 36 -0.53 -9.18 9.40
CA ARG A 36 0.74 -9.59 10.03
C ARG A 36 1.51 -10.60 9.21
N VAL A 37 0.83 -11.60 8.65
CA VAL A 37 1.46 -12.63 7.81
C VAL A 37 1.89 -12.05 6.46
N LYS A 38 1.10 -11.13 5.90
CA LYS A 38 1.31 -10.54 4.57
C LYS A 38 1.88 -9.12 4.60
N ARG A 39 2.39 -8.63 5.74
CA ARG A 39 2.86 -7.24 5.90
C ARG A 39 3.96 -6.88 4.92
N ILE A 40 4.85 -7.83 4.65
CA ILE A 40 5.94 -7.67 3.68
C ILE A 40 5.39 -7.50 2.26
N GLN A 41 4.34 -8.26 1.91
CA GLN A 41 3.69 -8.13 0.61
C GLN A 41 2.90 -6.81 0.51
N LEU A 42 2.19 -6.41 1.58
CA LEU A 42 1.46 -5.16 1.63
C LEU A 42 2.41 -3.97 1.43
N LEU A 43 3.52 -3.92 2.17
CA LEU A 43 4.51 -2.84 2.08
C LEU A 43 5.11 -2.76 0.68
N ARG A 44 5.54 -3.87 0.08
CA ARG A 44 6.10 -3.82 -1.28
C ARG A 44 5.07 -3.48 -2.36
N MET A 45 3.81 -3.89 -2.22
CA MET A 45 2.75 -3.44 -3.12
C MET A 45 2.54 -1.93 -2.98
N TYR A 46 2.49 -1.44 -1.74
CA TYR A 46 2.36 -0.03 -1.44
C TYR A 46 3.50 0.79 -2.03
N GLU A 47 4.76 0.40 -1.81
CA GLU A 47 5.92 1.06 -2.42
C GLU A 47 5.87 1.04 -3.96
N LYS A 48 5.42 -0.07 -4.56
CA LYS A 48 5.29 -0.20 -6.02
C LYS A 48 4.21 0.73 -6.58
N LEU A 49 3.09 0.88 -5.87
CA LEU A 49 2.00 1.79 -6.24
C LEU A 49 2.44 3.26 -6.09
N LEU A 50 3.15 3.60 -5.02
CA LEU A 50 3.72 4.94 -4.84
C LEU A 50 4.80 5.27 -5.86
N SER A 51 5.63 4.29 -6.25
CA SER A 51 6.66 4.48 -7.28
C SER A 51 6.05 4.78 -8.65
N HIS A 52 4.84 4.26 -8.91
CA HIS A 52 4.11 4.50 -10.15
C HIS A 52 3.42 5.87 -10.18
N ASP A 53 2.98 6.34 -9.01
CA ASP A 53 2.23 7.59 -8.84
C ASP A 53 3.04 8.70 -8.12
N ALA A 54 4.38 8.66 -8.23
CA ALA A 54 5.31 9.49 -7.47
C ALA A 54 5.14 11.02 -7.69
N ASP A 55 4.49 11.43 -8.78
CA ASP A 55 4.24 12.84 -9.12
C ASP A 55 3.02 13.43 -8.36
N ASN A 56 2.11 12.59 -7.83
CA ASN A 56 0.87 13.00 -7.17
C ASN A 56 0.60 12.22 -5.87
N ALA A 57 1.60 12.16 -4.99
CA ALA A 57 1.48 11.57 -3.65
C ALA A 57 0.61 12.45 -2.72
N SER A 58 -0.72 12.39 -2.91
CA SER A 58 -1.72 12.96 -2.02
C SER A 58 -2.29 11.91 -1.07
N TYR A 59 -2.86 12.34 0.05
CA TYR A 59 -3.55 11.47 1.02
C TYR A 59 -4.47 10.43 0.36
N GLU A 60 -5.23 10.83 -0.67
CA GLU A 60 -6.11 9.93 -1.43
C GLU A 60 -5.33 8.86 -2.20
N SER A 61 -4.21 9.20 -2.84
CA SER A 61 -3.33 8.27 -3.54
C SER A 61 -2.76 7.23 -2.59
N HIS A 62 -2.29 7.64 -1.41
CA HIS A 62 -1.82 6.72 -0.36
C HIS A 62 -2.93 5.77 0.10
N LYS A 63 -4.13 6.30 0.36
CA LYS A 63 -5.30 5.52 0.76
C LYS A 63 -5.70 4.51 -0.32
N GLN A 64 -5.74 4.94 -1.58
CA GLN A 64 -6.05 4.05 -2.72
C GLN A 64 -5.00 2.96 -2.90
N ALA A 65 -3.72 3.29 -2.74
CA ALA A 65 -2.63 2.32 -2.85
C ALA A 65 -2.78 1.22 -1.79
N LEU A 66 -3.01 1.60 -0.53
CA LEU A 66 -3.23 0.64 0.57
C LEU A 66 -4.49 -0.19 0.38
N CYS A 67 -5.61 0.44 -0.02
CA CYS A 67 -6.86 -0.27 -0.28
C CYS A 67 -6.71 -1.29 -1.42
N THR A 68 -5.99 -0.91 -2.47
CA THR A 68 -5.70 -1.79 -3.61
C THR A 68 -4.80 -2.94 -3.19
N ALA A 69 -3.69 -2.66 -2.51
CA ALA A 69 -2.78 -3.68 -1.99
C ALA A 69 -3.51 -4.68 -1.06
N TYR A 70 -4.35 -4.17 -0.15
CA TYR A 70 -5.13 -4.99 0.77
C TYR A 70 -6.17 -5.87 0.04
N LYS A 71 -6.86 -5.32 -0.96
CA LYS A 71 -7.77 -6.11 -1.80
C LYS A 71 -7.04 -7.23 -2.55
N GLN A 72 -5.86 -6.96 -3.10
CA GLN A 72 -5.09 -7.97 -3.84
C GLN A 72 -4.69 -9.15 -2.94
N ILE A 73 -4.18 -8.89 -1.73
CA ILE A 73 -3.82 -9.96 -0.79
C ILE A 73 -5.05 -10.72 -0.27
N THR A 74 -6.19 -10.05 -0.10
CA THR A 74 -7.45 -10.67 0.35
C THR A 74 -8.09 -11.53 -0.74
N LEU A 75 -8.00 -11.09 -2.00
CA LEU A 75 -8.49 -11.84 -3.16
C LEU A 75 -7.66 -13.08 -3.49
N GLY A 76 -6.57 -13.33 -2.76
CA GLY A 76 -5.64 -14.41 -3.09
C GLY A 76 -4.96 -14.21 -4.44
N ARG A 77 -5.00 -12.98 -5.01
CA ARG A 77 -4.09 -12.55 -6.08
C ARG A 77 -2.74 -12.26 -5.46
N GLU A 78 -2.19 -13.27 -4.82
CA GLU A 78 -0.83 -13.23 -4.34
C GLU A 78 0.03 -12.90 -5.55
N LEU A 79 0.57 -11.67 -5.58
CA LEU A 79 1.78 -11.40 -6.33
C LEU A 79 2.71 -12.51 -5.88
N ALA A 80 2.96 -13.45 -6.78
CA ALA A 80 3.90 -14.53 -6.58
C ALA A 80 5.21 -13.84 -6.23
N PHE A 81 5.45 -13.73 -4.94
CA PHE A 81 6.60 -13.07 -4.43
C PHE A 81 7.66 -14.13 -4.45
N GLU A 82 8.18 -14.32 -5.65
CA GLU A 82 9.33 -15.13 -5.90
C GLU A 82 10.48 -14.65 -5.02
N GLY A 83 10.65 -15.32 -3.89
CA GLY A 83 11.96 -15.88 -3.62
C GLY A 83 12.19 -17.01 -4.63
N GLY A 84 12.57 -16.67 -5.87
CA GLY A 84 12.98 -17.64 -6.90
C GLY A 84 12.25 -17.54 -8.25
N GLY A 85 12.84 -16.77 -9.17
CA GLY A 85 12.91 -17.01 -10.62
C GLY A 85 11.63 -17.16 -11.47
N CYS A 86 11.20 -16.07 -12.10
CA CYS A 86 10.34 -16.00 -13.26
C CYS A 86 10.43 -14.57 -13.84
N HIS A 87 11.28 -14.46 -14.85
CA HIS A 87 11.37 -13.35 -15.77
C HIS A 87 10.38 -13.64 -16.91
N GLY A 88 9.08 -13.44 -16.69
CA GLY A 88 8.12 -13.92 -17.67
C GLY A 88 6.68 -13.55 -17.44
N CYS A 89 6.35 -12.27 -17.54
CA CYS A 89 5.08 -11.82 -18.10
C CYS A 89 5.36 -10.60 -18.98
N THR A 90 5.79 -10.89 -20.21
CA THR A 90 5.54 -10.04 -21.37
C THR A 90 4.05 -10.05 -21.67
N ASP A 91 3.54 -8.87 -22.01
CA ASP A 91 2.24 -8.59 -22.66
C ASP A 91 1.07 -8.20 -21.76
N CYS A 92 0.77 -6.90 -21.82
CA CYS A 92 -0.58 -6.41 -22.03
C CYS A 92 -0.49 -5.24 -23.02
N SER A 93 -0.75 -5.53 -24.30
CA SER A 93 -1.22 -4.53 -25.27
C SER A 93 -2.71 -4.77 -25.49
N ASP A 94 -3.54 -3.78 -25.16
CA ASP A 94 -4.67 -3.23 -25.95
C ASP A 94 -5.41 -2.20 -25.09
#